data_AF-A0A2V9HVF8-F1
#
_entry.id   AF-A0A2V9HVF8-F1
#
_cell.length_a   1.000
_cell.length_b   1.000
_cell.length_c   1.000
_cell.angle_alpha   90.00
_cell.angle_beta   90.00
_cell.angle_gamma   90.00
#
_symmetry.space_group_name_H-M   'P 1'
#
loop_
_entity.id
_entity.type
_entity.pdbx_description
1 polymer ?
#
loop_
_entity_poly.entity_id
_entity_poly.type
_entity_poly.pdbx_seq_one_letter_code
_entity_poly.pdbx_strand_id
1 'polypeptide(L)'
;MRQIILRRVKIPLHEPFRISSGAVSEKECIVVEMRADQGVGFGEASPMGGSFYSADTPDSTWKALAEQLVPRLAGCEKLRLQDLLSGFEETPGEPFAKAGLEGAFWDAGAQHLGRPLFELLGGRRRPIPSGVAIGIYPSLDELLARVERYMRELRTPCAMQRSSSSSTGLT
;
A
#
# COMPACT_ATOMS: atom_id res chain seq x y z
N MET A 1 -6.02 9.48 -19.14
CA MET A 1 -6.36 9.36 -17.70
C MET A 1 -7.69 10.04 -17.52
N ARG A 2 -8.70 9.31 -17.03
CA ARG A 2 -10.09 9.78 -16.99
C ARG A 2 -10.50 10.31 -15.63
N GLN A 3 -10.02 9.68 -14.55
CA GLN A 3 -10.46 9.99 -13.20
C GLN A 3 -9.45 9.51 -12.16
N ILE A 4 -9.31 10.27 -11.08
CA ILE A 4 -8.66 9.84 -9.85
C ILE A 4 -9.73 9.83 -8.76
N ILE A 5 -9.85 8.72 -8.04
CA ILE A 5 -10.81 8.55 -6.94
C ILE A 5 -10.03 8.32 -5.66
N LEU A 6 -10.32 9.12 -4.64
CA LEU A 6 -9.75 8.98 -3.30
C LEU A 6 -10.79 8.34 -2.39
N ARG A 7 -10.39 7.28 -1.68
CA ARG A 7 -11.22 6.63 -0.66
C ARG A 7 -10.47 6.57 0.65
N ARG A 8 -11.05 7.17 1.68
CA ARG A 8 -10.55 7.06 3.04
C ARG A 8 -11.08 5.78 3.67
N VAL A 9 -10.19 4.94 4.17
CA VAL A 9 -10.51 3.62 4.72
C VAL A 9 -9.97 3.54 6.14
N LYS A 10 -10.78 2.99 7.05
CA LYS A 10 -10.39 2.66 8.42
C LYS A 10 -10.59 1.16 8.64
N ILE A 11 -9.54 0.48 9.07
CA ILE A 11 -9.52 -0.96 9.29
C ILE A 11 -9.09 -1.22 10.73
N PRO A 12 -9.91 -1.86 11.59
CA PRO A 12 -9.48 -2.24 12.93
C PRO A 12 -8.36 -3.28 12.86
N LEU A 13 -7.34 -3.14 13.69
CA LEU A 13 -6.29 -4.14 13.82
C LEU A 13 -6.79 -5.31 14.67
N HIS A 14 -6.28 -6.51 14.40
CA HIS A 14 -6.58 -7.69 15.22
C HIS A 14 -6.16 -7.50 16.70
N GLU A 15 -5.09 -6.74 16.92
CA GLU A 15 -4.63 -6.32 18.24
C GLU A 15 -3.98 -4.93 18.14
N PRO A 16 -4.01 -4.12 19.22
CA PRO A 16 -3.31 -2.85 19.23
C PRO A 16 -1.80 -3.04 19.00
N PHE A 17 -1.24 -2.28 18.07
CA PHE A 17 0.20 -2.23 17.82
C PHE A 17 0.82 -1.08 18.59
N ARG A 18 1.66 -1.38 19.58
CA ARG A 18 2.32 -0.40 20.45
C ARG A 18 3.80 -0.24 20.11
N ILE A 19 4.23 1.01 20.02
CA ILE A 19 5.62 1.44 19.95
C ILE A 19 5.94 2.35 21.14
N SER A 20 7.20 2.80 21.26
CA SER A 20 7.63 3.65 22.38
C SER A 20 6.87 4.98 22.47
N SER A 21 6.41 5.50 21.34
CA SER A 21 5.74 6.80 21.23
C SER A 21 4.21 6.73 21.26
N GLY A 22 3.60 5.53 21.21
CA GLY A 22 2.15 5.42 21.17
C GLY A 22 1.64 4.02 20.81
N ALA A 23 0.33 3.88 20.69
CA ALA A 23 -0.30 2.66 20.22
C ALA A 23 -1.39 2.98 19.19
N VAL A 24 -1.51 2.12 18.18
CA VAL A 24 -2.58 2.18 17.17
C VAL A 24 -3.45 0.94 17.29
N SER A 25 -4.78 1.13 17.26
CA SER A 25 -5.74 0.02 17.22
C SER A 25 -6.50 -0.03 15.90
N GLU A 26 -6.34 0.99 15.06
CA GLU A 26 -6.91 1.06 13.72
C GLU A 26 -5.83 1.50 12.73
N LYS A 27 -5.89 0.96 11.52
CA LYS A 27 -5.17 1.47 10.37
C LYS A 27 -6.09 2.35 9.55
N GLU A 28 -5.72 3.62 9.47
CA GLU A 28 -6.33 4.57 8.56
C GLU A 28 -5.41 4.78 7.35
N CYS A 29 -5.97 4.73 6.14
CA CYS A 29 -5.26 4.99 4.90
C CYS A 29 -6.18 5.64 3.86
N ILE A 30 -5.58 6.19 2.81
CA ILE A 30 -6.28 6.68 1.63
C ILE A 30 -5.91 5.77 0.47
N VAL A 31 -6.91 5.07 -0.08
CA VAL A 31 -6.78 4.32 -1.33
C VAL A 31 -6.97 5.28 -2.50
N VAL A 32 -5.98 5.31 -3.38
CA VAL A 32 -5.96 6.09 -4.61
C VAL A 32 -6.27 5.14 -5.77
N GLU A 33 -7.36 5.40 -6.48
CA GLU A 33 -7.73 4.67 -7.70
C GLU A 33 -7.54 5.60 -8.91
N MET A 34 -6.67 5.21 -9.84
CA MET A 34 -6.45 5.92 -11.10
C MET A 34 -7.09 5.16 -12.27
N ARG A 35 -8.14 5.74 -12.86
CA ARG A 35 -8.82 5.19 -14.04
C ARG A 35 -8.19 5.73 -15.31
N ALA A 36 -7.66 4.85 -16.14
CA ALA A 36 -7.21 5.13 -17.49
C ALA A 36 -8.05 4.36 -18.51
N ASP A 37 -7.91 4.68 -19.80
CA ASP A 37 -8.62 3.97 -20.87
C ASP A 37 -8.29 2.47 -20.91
N GLN A 38 -7.10 2.11 -20.42
CA GLN A 38 -6.52 0.77 -20.57
C GLN A 38 -6.32 0.03 -19.25
N GLY A 39 -6.93 0.50 -18.15
CA GLY A 39 -6.82 -0.16 -16.85
C GLY A 39 -7.16 0.75 -15.67
N VAL A 40 -7.17 0.16 -14.49
CA VAL A 40 -7.44 0.85 -13.23
C VAL A 40 -6.34 0.52 -12.24
N GLY A 41 -5.47 1.49 -11.96
CA GLY A 41 -4.39 1.31 -11.00
C GLY A 41 -4.78 1.70 -9.58
N PHE A 42 -4.24 1.00 -8.60
CA PHE A 42 -4.43 1.26 -7.18
C PHE A 42 -3.11 1.57 -6.47
N GLY A 43 -3.18 2.54 -5.57
CA GLY A 43 -2.10 2.86 -4.65
C GLY A 43 -2.64 3.20 -3.27
N GLU A 44 -1.77 3.16 -2.27
CA GLU A 44 -2.14 3.41 -0.88
C GLU A 44 -1.27 4.53 -0.31
N ALA A 45 -1.91 5.61 0.13
CA ALA A 45 -1.29 6.59 1.01
C ALA A 45 -1.55 6.16 2.46
N SER A 46 -0.48 5.84 3.18
CA SER A 46 -0.56 5.08 4.42
C SER A 46 0.07 5.79 5.63
N PRO A 47 -0.26 7.06 5.92
CA PRO A 47 0.24 7.73 7.12
C PRO A 47 -0.23 6.98 8.37
N MET A 48 0.54 7.07 9.45
CA MET A 48 0.09 6.55 10.74
C MET A 48 -0.89 7.54 11.38
N GLY A 49 -1.94 7.06 12.03
CA GLY A 49 -2.86 7.92 12.77
C GLY A 49 -2.15 8.57 13.97
N GLY A 50 -2.53 9.79 14.32
CA GLY A 50 -1.88 10.57 15.39
C GLY A 50 -0.55 11.22 14.97
N SER A 51 0.10 11.93 15.89
CA SER A 51 1.32 12.72 15.63
C SER A 51 2.60 12.09 16.20
N PHE A 52 2.55 10.83 16.63
CA PHE A 52 3.64 10.18 17.36
C PHE A 52 4.63 9.40 16.48
N TYR A 53 4.35 9.24 15.18
CA TYR A 53 5.21 8.54 14.22
C TYR A 53 5.80 9.48 13.17
N SER A 54 4.95 10.29 12.54
CA SER A 54 5.33 11.31 11.55
C SER A 54 4.53 12.58 11.76
N ALA A 55 5.02 13.68 11.19
CA ALA A 55 4.24 14.93 11.12
C ALA A 55 3.03 14.78 10.17
N ASP A 56 3.15 13.94 9.15
CA ASP A 56 2.04 13.63 8.23
C ASP A 56 1.02 12.72 8.93
N THR A 57 -0.26 13.05 8.74
CA THR A 57 -1.42 12.37 9.34
C THR A 57 -2.42 11.99 8.25
N PRO A 58 -3.38 11.08 8.51
CA PRO A 58 -4.45 10.81 7.54
C PRO A 58 -5.20 12.05 7.07
N ASP A 59 -5.40 13.04 7.94
CA ASP A 59 -6.06 14.30 7.59
C ASP A 59 -5.19 15.19 6.70
N SER A 60 -3.90 15.35 7.04
CA SER A 60 -2.98 16.18 6.26
C SER A 60 -2.72 15.56 4.88
N THR A 61 -2.55 14.23 4.83
CA THR A 61 -2.41 13.47 3.58
C THR A 61 -3.68 13.51 2.74
N TRP A 62 -4.86 13.40 3.34
CA TRP A 62 -6.12 13.59 2.61
C TRP A 62 -6.19 14.99 2.00
N LYS A 63 -5.86 16.02 2.78
CA LYS A 63 -5.85 17.41 2.33
C LYS A 63 -4.88 17.61 1.17
N ALA A 64 -3.65 17.10 1.28
CA ALA A 64 -2.64 17.19 0.24
C ALA A 64 -3.09 16.49 -1.06
N LEU A 65 -3.69 15.30 -0.95
CA LEU A 65 -4.25 14.60 -2.10
C LEU A 65 -5.41 15.38 -2.73
N ALA A 66 -6.44 15.71 -1.95
CA ALA A 66 -7.69 16.25 -2.46
C ALA A 66 -7.61 17.71 -2.92
N GLU A 67 -6.81 18.54 -2.25
CA GLU A 67 -6.77 19.99 -2.49
C GLU A 67 -5.58 20.43 -3.35
N GLN A 68 -4.51 19.62 -3.44
CA GLN A 68 -3.28 20.04 -4.11
C GLN A 68 -2.89 19.08 -5.23
N LEU A 69 -2.58 17.82 -4.91
CA LEU A 69 -1.99 16.88 -5.86
C LEU A 69 -3.00 16.43 -6.93
N VAL A 70 -4.18 15.94 -6.54
CA VAL A 70 -5.18 15.47 -7.51
C VAL A 70 -5.67 16.58 -8.44
N PRO A 71 -6.02 17.80 -7.96
CA PRO A 71 -6.42 18.88 -8.86
C PRO A 71 -5.35 19.27 -9.89
N ARG A 72 -4.05 19.17 -9.55
CA ARG A 72 -2.96 19.45 -10.49
C ARG A 72 -2.81 18.40 -11.58
N LEU A 73 -3.13 17.15 -11.26
CA LEU A 73 -3.11 16.04 -12.22
C LEU A 73 -4.40 15.98 -13.04
N ALA A 74 -5.49 16.57 -12.53
CA ALA A 74 -6.76 16.69 -13.23
C ALA A 74 -6.60 17.61 -14.46
N GLY A 75 -6.92 17.09 -15.64
CA GLY A 75 -6.78 17.81 -16.92
C GLY A 75 -5.65 17.30 -17.80
N CYS A 76 -4.76 16.43 -17.30
CA CYS A 76 -3.82 15.71 -18.14
C CYS A 76 -4.54 14.59 -18.89
N GLU A 77 -4.80 14.79 -20.19
CA GLU A 77 -5.40 13.77 -21.06
C GLU A 77 -4.61 12.45 -21.00
N LYS A 78 -3.28 12.56 -20.99
CA LYS A 78 -2.36 11.44 -20.75
C LYS A 78 -1.41 11.81 -19.62
N LEU A 79 -1.63 11.22 -18.45
CA LEU A 79 -0.70 11.36 -17.32
C LEU A 79 0.58 10.59 -17.63
N ARG A 80 1.72 11.28 -17.65
CA ARG A 80 3.05 10.68 -17.78
C ARG A 80 3.80 10.81 -16.46
N LEU A 81 4.87 10.05 -16.30
CA LEU A 81 5.67 10.06 -15.06
C LEU A 81 6.20 11.47 -14.74
N GLN A 82 6.66 12.21 -15.76
CA GLN A 82 7.13 13.58 -15.58
C GLN A 82 6.05 14.52 -15.03
N ASP A 83 4.79 14.33 -15.42
CA ASP A 83 3.69 15.19 -14.98
C ASP A 83 3.43 14.94 -13.48
N LEU A 84 3.55 13.68 -13.05
CA LEU A 84 3.51 13.28 -11.63
C LEU A 84 4.67 13.90 -10.84
N LEU A 85 5.90 13.77 -11.34
CA LEU A 85 7.11 14.27 -10.67
C LEU A 85 7.11 15.80 -10.55
N SER A 86 6.72 16.52 -11.59
CA SER A 86 6.58 17.98 -11.53
C SER A 86 5.52 18.41 -10.50
N GLY A 87 4.38 17.70 -10.44
CA GLY A 87 3.38 17.94 -9.40
C GLY A 87 3.91 17.70 -7.97
N PHE A 88 4.82 16.73 -7.82
CA PHE A 88 5.46 16.41 -6.54
C PHE A 88 6.50 17.44 -6.11
N GLU A 89 7.24 18.03 -7.04
CA GLU A 89 8.21 19.10 -6.78
C GLU A 89 7.50 20.38 -6.31
N GLU A 90 6.36 20.71 -6.91
CA GLU A 90 5.55 21.89 -6.55
C GLU A 90 4.73 21.71 -5.26
N THR A 91 4.70 20.51 -4.69
CA THR A 91 4.00 20.19 -3.44
C THR A 91 5.00 19.62 -2.42
N PRO A 92 5.79 20.46 -1.73
CA PRO A 92 6.75 19.97 -0.73
C PRO A 92 6.09 19.19 0.41
N GLY A 93 6.75 18.17 0.94
CA GLY A 93 6.23 17.32 2.01
C GLY A 93 5.30 16.20 1.53
N GLU A 94 4.54 15.63 2.46
CA GLU A 94 3.49 14.61 2.23
C GLU A 94 3.94 13.40 1.40
N PRO A 95 5.01 12.69 1.81
CA PRO A 95 5.53 11.54 1.10
C PRO A 95 4.50 10.40 0.98
N PHE A 96 3.59 10.26 1.95
CA PHE A 96 2.52 9.26 1.88
C PHE A 96 1.53 9.55 0.76
N ALA A 97 1.14 10.82 0.58
CA ALA A 97 0.26 11.22 -0.52
C ALA A 97 0.90 10.92 -1.87
N LYS A 98 2.17 11.27 -2.02
CA LYS A 98 2.96 11.02 -3.23
C LYS A 98 3.09 9.53 -3.52
N ALA A 99 3.41 8.72 -2.50
CA ALA A 99 3.49 7.27 -2.62
C ALA A 99 2.16 6.64 -3.05
N GLY A 100 1.02 7.14 -2.53
CA GLY A 100 -0.29 6.66 -2.96
C GLY A 100 -0.59 6.94 -4.43
N LEU A 101 -0.26 8.13 -4.92
CA LEU A 101 -0.41 8.48 -6.34
C LEU A 101 0.57 7.73 -7.24
N GLU A 102 1.84 7.65 -6.84
CA GLU A 102 2.88 6.95 -7.59
C GLU A 102 2.57 5.45 -7.70
N GLY A 103 2.11 4.83 -6.60
CA GLY A 103 1.68 3.43 -6.59
C GLY A 103 0.53 3.18 -7.57
N ALA A 104 -0.50 4.04 -7.56
CA ALA A 104 -1.62 3.93 -8.49
C ALA A 104 -1.18 4.12 -9.95
N PHE A 105 -0.23 5.03 -10.21
CA PHE A 105 0.33 5.24 -11.53
C PHE A 105 1.09 3.99 -12.03
N TRP A 106 1.95 3.42 -11.19
CA TRP A 106 2.71 2.21 -11.52
C TRP A 106 1.82 0.99 -11.72
N ASP A 107 0.80 0.81 -10.87
CA ASP A 107 -0.15 -0.29 -11.02
C ASP A 107 -0.97 -0.15 -12.32
N ALA A 108 -1.45 1.05 -12.64
CA ALA A 108 -2.14 1.30 -13.91
C ALA A 108 -1.22 1.01 -15.12
N GLY A 109 0.05 1.42 -15.05
CA GLY A 109 1.04 1.15 -16.08
C GLY A 109 1.35 -0.34 -16.24
N ALA A 110 1.46 -1.07 -15.13
CA ALA A 110 1.65 -2.52 -15.11
C ALA A 110 0.48 -3.25 -15.77
N GLN A 111 -0.75 -2.89 -15.41
CA GLN A 111 -1.96 -3.45 -16.02
C GLN A 111 -2.05 -3.12 -17.51
N HIS A 112 -1.76 -1.89 -17.92
CA HIS A 112 -1.75 -1.48 -19.32
C HIS A 112 -0.75 -2.28 -20.15
N LEU A 113 0.43 -2.58 -19.59
CA LEU A 113 1.46 -3.39 -20.24
C LEU A 113 1.16 -4.91 -20.18
N GLY A 114 0.13 -5.34 -19.45
CA GLY A 114 -0.15 -6.76 -19.22
C GLY A 114 0.96 -7.47 -18.44
N ARG A 115 1.71 -6.74 -17.59
CA ARG A 115 2.87 -7.26 -16.86
C ARG A 115 2.72 -7.02 -15.36
N PRO A 116 3.15 -7.96 -14.49
CA PRO A 116 3.13 -7.70 -13.07
C PRO A 116 4.16 -6.62 -12.69
N LEU A 117 3.82 -5.76 -11.72
CA LEU A 117 4.66 -4.63 -11.33
C LEU A 117 6.09 -5.03 -10.96
N PHE A 118 6.29 -6.18 -10.31
CA PHE A 118 7.64 -6.63 -9.94
C PHE A 118 8.57 -6.77 -11.14
N GLU A 119 8.07 -7.11 -12.34
CA GLU A 119 8.92 -7.19 -13.53
C GLU A 119 9.35 -5.83 -14.04
N LEU A 120 8.46 -4.83 -13.94
CA LEU A 120 8.78 -3.46 -14.31
C LEU A 120 9.85 -2.87 -13.39
N LEU A 121 9.85 -3.29 -12.12
CA LEU A 121 10.85 -2.95 -11.12
C LEU A 121 12.14 -3.79 -11.21
N GLY A 122 12.30 -4.65 -12.23
CA GLY A 122 13.48 -5.50 -12.41
C GLY A 122 13.54 -6.73 -11.50
N GLY A 123 12.44 -7.04 -10.81
CA GLY A 123 12.29 -8.21 -9.97
C GLY A 123 11.94 -9.49 -10.74
N ARG A 124 11.88 -10.60 -10.01
CA ARG A 124 11.44 -11.91 -10.50
C ARG A 124 10.50 -12.55 -9.49
N ARG A 125 9.56 -13.36 -9.97
CA ARG A 125 8.65 -14.12 -9.11
C ARG A 125 9.44 -15.11 -8.26
N ARG A 126 9.41 -14.93 -6.93
CA ARG A 126 10.10 -15.79 -5.97
C ARG A 126 9.44 -15.70 -4.59
N PRO A 127 9.59 -16.71 -3.73
CA PRO A 127 9.26 -16.55 -2.32
C PRO A 127 10.17 -15.48 -1.69
N ILE A 128 9.60 -14.67 -0.81
CA ILE A 128 10.32 -13.68 0.00
C ILE A 128 10.11 -14.08 1.47
N PRO A 129 11.18 -14.35 2.24
CA PRO A 129 11.05 -14.55 3.68
C PRO A 129 10.40 -13.33 4.34
N SER A 130 9.38 -13.55 5.14
CA SER A 130 8.66 -12.49 5.84
C SER A 130 8.78 -12.69 7.35
N GLY A 131 9.07 -11.60 8.06
CA GLY A 131 9.05 -11.55 9.52
C GLY A 131 7.76 -10.91 10.04
N VAL A 132 7.56 -11.00 11.35
CA VAL A 132 6.51 -10.28 12.07
C VAL A 132 7.13 -9.19 12.93
N ALA A 133 6.56 -7.99 12.92
CA ALA A 133 6.89 -6.95 13.88
C ALA A 133 5.98 -7.10 15.10
N ILE A 134 6.59 -7.28 16.28
CA ILE A 134 5.85 -7.43 17.54
C ILE A 134 6.02 -6.13 18.33
N GLY A 135 4.89 -5.53 18.72
CA GLY A 135 4.87 -4.30 19.50
C GLY A 135 5.33 -4.48 20.95
N ILE A 136 5.32 -3.39 21.71
CA ILE A 136 5.66 -3.38 23.13
C ILE A 136 4.50 -3.92 23.97
N TYR A 137 4.80 -4.85 24.88
CA TYR A 137 3.86 -5.40 25.86
C TYR A 137 4.22 -4.96 27.30
N PRO A 138 3.25 -4.89 28.23
CA PRO A 138 3.49 -4.50 29.62
C PRO A 138 4.42 -5.43 30.40
N SER A 139 4.51 -6.70 30.00
CA SER A 139 5.31 -7.72 30.69
C SER A 139 6.09 -8.60 29.70
N LEU A 140 7.18 -9.19 30.20
CA LEU A 140 7.98 -10.15 29.41
C LEU A 140 7.16 -11.40 29.06
N ASP A 141 6.34 -11.88 29.99
CA ASP A 141 5.52 -13.09 29.79
C ASP A 141 4.51 -12.89 28.64
N GLU A 142 3.84 -11.73 28.59
CA GLU A 142 2.94 -11.39 27.48
C GLU A 142 3.65 -11.30 26.13
N LEU A 143 4.85 -10.69 26.12
CA LEU A 143 5.67 -10.61 24.91
C LEU A 143 6.06 -12.01 24.41
N LEU A 144 6.56 -12.87 25.30
CA LEU A 144 6.97 -14.24 24.96
C LEU A 144 5.79 -15.07 24.46
N ALA A 145 4.63 -14.98 25.12
CA ALA A 145 3.41 -15.65 24.67
C ALA A 145 3.02 -15.25 23.24
N ARG A 146 3.25 -13.98 22.86
CA ARG A 146 3.01 -13.48 21.50
C ARG A 146 4.03 -13.96 20.49
N VAL A 147 5.31 -13.97 20.84
CA VAL A 147 6.38 -14.55 20.02
C VAL A 147 6.06 -16.01 19.72
N GLU A 148 5.68 -16.80 20.72
CA GLU A 148 5.34 -18.21 20.55
C GLU A 148 4.13 -18.43 19.65
N ARG A 149 3.10 -17.58 19.74
CA ARG A 149 1.96 -17.62 18.81
C ARG A 149 2.43 -17.41 17.37
N TYR A 150 3.13 -16.31 17.10
CA TYR A 150 3.56 -15.99 15.73
C TYR A 150 4.56 -17.01 15.17
N MET A 151 5.44 -17.56 16.01
CA MET A 151 6.33 -18.64 15.60
C MET A 151 5.59 -19.90 15.18
N ARG A 152 4.43 -20.21 15.79
CA ARG A 152 3.57 -21.32 15.34
C ARG A 152 2.87 -20.99 14.03
N GLU A 153 2.32 -19.78 13.89
CA GLU A 153 1.62 -19.34 12.67
C GLU A 153 2.57 -19.29 11.46
N LEU A 154 3.75 -18.68 11.61
CA LEU A 154 4.75 -18.55 10.54
C LEU A 154 5.38 -19.88 10.11
N ARG A 155 5.35 -20.90 10.98
CA ARG A 155 5.79 -22.28 10.65
C ARG A 155 4.74 -23.06 9.88
N THR A 156 3.52 -22.56 9.78
CA THR A 156 2.48 -23.20 8.97
C THR A 156 2.76 -22.85 7.51
N PRO A 157 3.11 -23.81 6.64
CA PRO A 157 3.31 -23.51 5.23
C PRO A 157 1.99 -22.99 4.68
N CYS A 158 1.96 -21.70 4.34
CA CYS A 158 0.85 -21.11 3.61
C CYS A 158 0.74 -21.91 2.30
N ALA A 159 -0.28 -22.76 2.21
CA ALA A 159 -0.42 -23.72 1.13
C ALA A 159 -0.43 -22.95 -0.19
N MET A 160 0.66 -23.05 -0.95
CA MET A 160 0.65 -22.76 -2.38
C MET A 160 -0.46 -23.64 -2.98
N GLN A 161 -1.61 -23.05 -3.27
CA GLN A 161 -2.59 -23.69 -4.14
C GLN A 161 -1.88 -23.91 -5.48
N ARG A 162 -1.40 -25.14 -5.70
CA ARG A 162 -0.99 -25.60 -7.01
C ARG A 162 -2.28 -25.73 -7.80
N SER A 163 -2.51 -24.82 -8.75
CA SER A 163 -3.49 -25.07 -9.80
C SER A 163 -3.04 -26.32 -10.56
N SER A 164 -3.72 -27.44 -10.33
CA SER A 164 -3.57 -28.64 -11.14
C SER A 164 -4.18 -28.35 -12.51
N SER A 165 -3.35 -27.95 -13.47
CA SER A 165 -3.66 -28.09 -14.89
C SER A 165 -3.50 -29.57 -15.25
N SER A 166 -4.57 -30.36 -15.11
CA SER A 166 -4.66 -31.67 -15.75
C SER A 166 -5.08 -31.47 -17.21
N SER A 167 -4.09 -31.31 -18.08
CA SER A 167 -4.21 -31.56 -19.51
C SER A 167 -3.86 -33.02 -19.77
N THR A 168 -4.84 -33.85 -20.10
CA THR A 168 -4.72 -35.16 -20.78
C THR A 168 -6.15 -35.70 -20.94
N GLY A 169 -6.64 -36.13 -22.10
CA GLY A 169 -6.07 -36.22 -23.42
C GLY A 169 -7.17 -36.48 -24.43
N LEU A 170 -6.88 -36.15 -25.70
CA LEU A 170 -7.59 -36.67 -26.85
C LEU A 170 -7.49 -38.19 -26.87
N THR A 171 -8.60 -38.88 -27.09
CA THR A 171 -8.73 -39.94 -28.11
C THR A 171 -10.21 -40.12 -28.44
#